data_AF-A0A151K234-F1
#
_entry.id   AF-A0A151K234-F1
#
_cell.length_a   1.000
_cell.length_b   1.000
_cell.length_c   1.000
_cell.angle_alpha   90.00
_cell.angle_beta   90.00
_cell.angle_gamma   90.00
#
_symmetry.space_group_name_H-M   'P 1'
#
loop_
_entity.id
_entity.type
_entity.pdbx_description
1 polymer ?
#
loop_
_entity_poly.entity_id
_entity_poly.type
_entity_poly.pdbx_seq_one_letter_code
_entity_poly.pdbx_strand_id
1 'polypeptide(L)'
;IKHCMGIISKICSFFNTAKRNFLLQEEIKADLSRESTHFKLKQLCATRWSERHDSVSIFLELFDYILSALHKISSTWDSSETSSTAFCLLTSMKSMEFIIALLTINRVFDFSSNLCKYLQSPKIDLCEAISYAKIVTQRVNEIRENVDVEFETLYAKASAYAEKYEIEIKVPRLAIQRSISPITYYKSNIFINFLDHFIMQMNERFLIHEQLLSSFQFLLAPSPLDQHNLHLLKNILQTYEADLQCNIEGLMNEYEIWHKRVEMLKRPLKNVEDALNNCNPIICENIFIILRIFATLPVSTCENERSFSMLRRLKTYLRSTTSENRLNRLALMNLYTDLMPSVEDVLDEMAKTNLKVLI
;
A
#
# COMPACT_ATOMS: atom_id res chain seq x y z
N ILE A 1 8.85 -9.57 11.70
CA ILE A 1 8.59 -8.77 10.47
C ILE A 1 9.13 -7.34 10.53
N LYS A 2 8.60 -6.43 11.36
CA LYS A 2 9.09 -5.03 11.45
C LYS A 2 10.60 -4.92 11.71
N HIS A 3 11.12 -5.77 12.60
CA HIS A 3 12.55 -5.88 12.87
C HIS A 3 13.36 -6.28 11.63
N CYS A 4 12.91 -7.30 10.88
CA CYS A 4 13.53 -7.74 9.63
C CYS A 4 13.59 -6.59 8.60
N MET A 5 12.47 -5.89 8.36
CA MET A 5 12.46 -4.71 7.47
C MET A 5 13.41 -3.61 7.95
N GLY A 6 13.55 -3.42 9.27
CA GLY A 6 14.52 -2.50 9.86
C GLY A 6 15.97 -2.90 9.58
N ILE A 7 16.30 -4.19 9.65
CA ILE A 7 17.62 -4.73 9.32
C ILE A 7 17.92 -4.52 7.83
N ILE A 8 16.99 -4.87 6.93
CA ILE A 8 17.13 -4.64 5.48
C ILE A 8 17.44 -3.16 5.21
N SER A 9 16.69 -2.24 5.83
CA SER A 9 16.89 -0.80 5.68
C SER A 9 18.29 -0.34 6.13
N LYS A 10 18.76 -0.86 7.28
CA LYS A 10 20.10 -0.58 7.79
C LYS A 10 21.19 -1.09 6.86
N ILE A 11 21.03 -2.30 6.31
CA ILE A 11 21.99 -2.89 5.37
C ILE A 11 22.04 -2.09 4.06
N CYS A 12 20.88 -1.77 3.47
CA CYS A 12 20.83 -0.93 2.27
C CYS A 12 21.51 0.43 2.51
N SER A 13 21.29 1.04 3.67
CA SER A 13 21.93 2.30 4.06
C SER A 13 23.43 2.15 4.30
N PHE A 14 23.86 1.02 4.89
CA PHE A 14 25.27 0.71 5.14
C PHE A 14 26.06 0.61 3.82
N PHE A 15 25.52 -0.06 2.82
CA PHE A 15 26.12 -0.20 1.49
C PHE A 15 25.90 1.02 0.56
N ASN A 16 25.26 2.09 1.03
CA ASN A 16 25.02 3.28 0.21
C ASN A 16 26.29 4.11 -0.07
N THR A 17 27.34 3.96 0.75
CA THR A 17 28.62 4.67 0.52
C THR A 17 29.44 4.00 -0.58
N ALA A 18 30.13 4.81 -1.39
CA ALA A 18 30.86 4.37 -2.58
C ALA A 18 31.82 3.20 -2.31
N LYS A 19 32.65 3.27 -1.27
CA LYS A 19 33.63 2.22 -0.93
C LYS A 19 32.96 0.87 -0.60
N ARG A 20 31.87 0.90 0.18
CA ARG A 20 31.14 -0.32 0.58
C ARG A 20 30.33 -0.89 -0.59
N ASN A 21 29.71 -0.02 -1.38
CA ASN A 21 28.98 -0.41 -2.58
C ASN A 21 29.91 -1.08 -3.60
N PHE A 22 31.10 -0.52 -3.82
CA PHE A 22 32.11 -1.08 -4.71
C PHE A 22 32.49 -2.50 -4.30
N LEU A 23 32.78 -2.72 -3.00
CA LEU A 23 33.07 -4.07 -2.50
C LEU A 23 31.92 -5.05 -2.75
N LEU A 24 30.66 -4.64 -2.48
CA LEU A 24 29.50 -5.48 -2.76
C LEU A 24 29.40 -5.81 -4.26
N GLN A 25 29.69 -4.85 -5.14
CA GLN A 25 29.72 -5.08 -6.58
C GLN A 25 30.83 -6.03 -7.01
N GLU A 26 31.99 -5.99 -6.36
CA GLU A 26 33.08 -6.94 -6.58
C GLU A 26 32.66 -8.36 -6.19
N GLU A 27 32.02 -8.55 -5.03
CA GLU A 27 31.47 -9.85 -4.64
C GLU A 27 30.48 -10.39 -5.66
N ILE A 28 29.59 -9.52 -6.16
CA ILE A 28 28.57 -9.91 -7.16
C ILE A 28 29.22 -10.27 -8.50
N LYS A 29 30.23 -9.50 -8.94
CA LYS A 29 30.92 -9.72 -10.23
C LYS A 29 31.88 -10.89 -10.20
N ALA A 30 32.41 -11.26 -9.04
CA ALA A 30 33.29 -12.41 -8.87
C ALA A 30 32.57 -13.74 -9.13
N ASP A 31 31.24 -13.76 -8.97
CA ASP A 31 30.41 -14.92 -9.29
C ASP A 31 30.00 -14.92 -10.78
N LEU A 32 30.74 -15.70 -11.57
CA LEU A 32 30.50 -15.90 -13.00
C LEU A 32 29.28 -16.80 -13.27
N SER A 33 28.77 -17.51 -12.25
CA SER A 33 27.59 -18.38 -12.34
C SER A 33 26.31 -17.72 -11.86
N ARG A 34 26.33 -16.41 -11.58
CA ARG A 34 25.18 -15.71 -11.02
C ARG A 34 23.96 -15.76 -11.95
N GLU A 35 22.82 -16.08 -11.37
CA GLU A 35 21.52 -15.94 -12.03
C GLU A 35 20.98 -14.51 -11.91
N SER A 36 21.49 -13.76 -10.92
CA SER A 36 21.08 -12.40 -10.61
C SER A 36 21.34 -11.43 -11.76
N THR A 37 20.42 -10.51 -12.02
CA THR A 37 20.66 -9.38 -12.94
C THR A 37 21.04 -8.09 -12.21
N HIS A 38 20.80 -8.03 -10.89
CA HIS A 38 21.02 -6.86 -10.06
C HIS A 38 22.48 -6.74 -9.58
N PHE A 39 22.96 -5.50 -9.45
CA PHE A 39 24.32 -5.19 -8.96
C PHE A 39 24.32 -4.22 -7.76
N LYS A 40 23.15 -3.79 -7.31
CA LYS A 40 22.99 -2.84 -6.22
C LYS A 40 21.74 -3.17 -5.42
N LEU A 41 21.81 -2.95 -4.11
CA LEU A 41 20.64 -2.99 -3.25
C LEU A 41 19.71 -1.83 -3.56
N LYS A 42 18.40 -2.10 -3.55
CA LYS A 42 17.37 -1.07 -3.67
C LYS A 42 16.96 -0.60 -2.28
N GLN A 43 17.00 0.71 -2.03
CA GLN A 43 16.64 1.26 -0.73
C GLN A 43 15.14 1.13 -0.49
N LEU A 44 14.78 0.78 0.75
CA LEU A 44 13.38 0.68 1.15
C LEU A 44 12.72 2.05 1.08
N CYS A 45 11.73 2.18 0.21
CA CYS A 45 10.92 3.38 0.12
C CYS A 45 9.86 3.38 1.22
N ALA A 46 9.85 4.45 2.02
CA ALA A 46 8.87 4.59 3.10
C ALA A 46 7.45 4.76 2.55
N THR A 47 7.29 5.40 1.40
CA THR A 47 5.99 5.77 0.82
C THR A 47 5.53 4.82 -0.29
N ARG A 48 6.44 4.25 -1.09
CA ARG A 48 6.05 3.36 -2.19
C ARG A 48 6.10 1.89 -1.80
N TRP A 49 4.93 1.29 -1.59
CA TRP A 49 4.79 -0.13 -1.27
C TRP A 49 5.36 -1.07 -2.33
N SER A 50 5.18 -0.74 -3.61
CA SER A 50 5.76 -1.49 -4.75
C SER A 50 7.29 -1.53 -4.70
N GLU A 51 7.93 -0.43 -4.33
CA GLU A 51 9.39 -0.40 -4.19
C GLU A 51 9.90 -1.22 -2.98
N ARG A 52 9.05 -1.48 -1.97
CA ARG A 52 9.40 -2.37 -0.86
C ARG A 52 9.44 -3.84 -1.28
N HIS A 53 8.57 -4.27 -2.22
CA HIS A 53 8.64 -5.60 -2.82
C HIS A 53 9.99 -5.79 -3.51
N ASP A 54 10.31 -4.89 -4.46
CA ASP A 54 11.55 -4.97 -5.22
C ASP A 54 12.78 -4.96 -4.29
N SER A 55 12.76 -4.13 -3.23
CA SER A 55 13.82 -4.12 -2.23
C SER A 55 14.02 -5.47 -1.53
N VAL A 56 12.94 -6.14 -1.12
CA VAL A 56 13.01 -7.45 -0.44
C VAL A 56 13.45 -8.54 -1.42
N SER A 57 12.91 -8.52 -2.63
CA SER A 57 13.25 -9.49 -3.68
C SER A 57 14.72 -9.39 -4.09
N ILE A 58 15.22 -8.18 -4.40
CA ILE A 58 16.63 -7.94 -4.72
C ILE A 58 17.53 -8.27 -3.52
N PHE A 59 17.08 -8.00 -2.30
CA PHE A 59 17.85 -8.35 -1.09
C PHE A 59 18.01 -9.88 -0.94
N LEU A 60 16.97 -10.65 -1.24
CA LEU A 60 17.02 -12.11 -1.25
C LEU A 60 17.92 -12.65 -2.36
N GLU A 61 17.84 -12.08 -3.56
CA GLU A 61 18.68 -12.42 -4.71
C GLU A 61 20.16 -12.16 -4.41
N LEU A 62 20.47 -11.07 -3.70
CA LEU A 62 21.84 -10.69 -3.35
C LEU A 62 22.30 -11.20 -1.97
N PHE A 63 21.52 -12.06 -1.30
CA PHE A 63 21.74 -12.44 0.09
C PHE A 63 23.16 -12.96 0.37
N ASP A 64 23.65 -13.83 -0.51
CA ASP A 64 24.96 -14.48 -0.42
C ASP A 64 26.10 -13.45 -0.51
N TYR A 65 26.01 -12.54 -1.48
CA TYR A 65 27.01 -11.50 -1.70
C TYR A 65 27.01 -10.47 -0.57
N ILE A 66 25.83 -10.15 -0.01
CA ILE A 66 25.72 -9.28 1.16
C ILE A 66 26.45 -9.91 2.35
N LEU A 67 26.24 -11.20 2.61
CA LEU A 67 26.93 -11.91 3.69
C LEU A 67 28.44 -11.93 3.50
N SER A 68 28.91 -12.25 2.29
CA SER A 68 30.36 -12.22 1.96
C SER A 68 30.96 -10.83 2.17
N ALA A 69 30.31 -9.79 1.63
CA ALA A 69 30.77 -8.42 1.76
C ALA A 69 30.81 -7.95 3.22
N LEU A 70 29.77 -8.26 4.01
CA LEU A 70 29.76 -7.93 5.45
C LEU A 70 30.86 -8.66 6.20
N HIS A 71 31.12 -9.94 5.89
CA HIS A 71 32.18 -10.72 6.51
C HIS A 71 33.57 -10.13 6.20
N LYS A 72 33.81 -9.75 4.94
CA LYS A 72 35.06 -9.08 4.53
C LYS A 72 35.22 -7.76 5.26
N ILE A 73 34.18 -6.91 5.34
CA ILE A 73 34.26 -5.64 6.05
C ILE A 73 34.52 -5.85 7.55
N SER A 74 33.86 -6.82 8.19
CA SER A 74 34.07 -7.08 9.62
C SER A 74 35.47 -7.59 9.94
N SER A 75 36.09 -8.37 9.05
CA SER A 75 37.39 -9.01 9.30
C SER A 75 38.60 -8.21 8.82
N THR A 76 38.46 -7.42 7.76
CA THR A 76 39.61 -6.81 7.06
C THR A 76 39.73 -5.30 7.18
N TRP A 77 38.67 -4.58 7.61
CA TRP A 77 38.70 -3.12 7.65
C TRP A 77 39.18 -2.61 9.02
N ASP A 78 40.11 -1.66 9.00
CA ASP A 78 40.73 -1.09 10.22
C ASP A 78 39.77 -0.21 11.05
N SER A 79 38.69 0.27 10.44
CA SER A 79 37.71 1.11 11.14
C SER A 79 36.92 0.26 12.13
N SER A 80 37.24 0.37 13.42
CA SER A 80 36.57 -0.35 14.51
C SER A 80 35.05 -0.17 14.49
N GLU A 81 34.55 1.05 14.25
CA GLU A 81 33.11 1.32 14.14
C GLU A 81 32.48 0.62 12.92
N THR A 82 33.12 0.70 11.75
CA THR A 82 32.59 0.10 10.50
C THR A 82 32.64 -1.42 10.55
N SER A 83 33.72 -2.00 11.08
CA SER A 83 33.88 -3.44 11.26
C SER A 83 32.86 -3.96 12.29
N SER A 84 32.72 -3.30 13.44
CA SER A 84 31.75 -3.68 14.47
C SER A 84 30.30 -3.61 13.97
N THR A 85 29.96 -2.55 13.23
CA THR A 85 28.60 -2.42 12.64
C THR A 85 28.35 -3.49 11.58
N ALA A 86 29.33 -3.80 10.72
CA ALA A 86 29.23 -4.90 9.76
C ALA A 86 29.02 -6.26 10.45
N PHE A 87 29.76 -6.53 11.53
CA PHE A 87 29.62 -7.74 12.32
C PHE A 87 28.23 -7.88 12.96
N CYS A 88 27.70 -6.79 13.52
CA CYS A 88 26.35 -6.76 14.09
C CYS A 88 25.27 -7.03 13.02
N LEU A 89 25.42 -6.44 11.82
CA LEU A 89 24.50 -6.67 10.69
C LEU A 89 24.59 -8.12 10.19
N LEU A 90 25.81 -8.66 10.07
CA LEU A 90 26.05 -10.05 9.70
C LEU A 90 25.40 -11.02 10.68
N THR A 91 25.61 -10.81 11.98
CA THR A 91 25.00 -11.63 13.04
C THR A 91 23.47 -11.53 13.00
N SER A 92 22.93 -10.36 12.70
CA SER A 92 21.48 -10.16 12.57
C SER A 92 20.89 -10.93 11.38
N MET A 93 21.61 -10.94 10.24
CA MET A 93 21.22 -11.73 9.06
C MET A 93 21.32 -13.23 9.32
N LYS A 94 22.35 -13.66 10.07
CA LYS A 94 22.58 -15.03 10.51
C LYS A 94 21.69 -15.42 11.70
N SER A 95 20.41 -15.06 11.64
CA SER A 95 19.42 -15.49 12.63
C SER A 95 18.24 -16.16 11.95
N MET A 96 17.77 -17.27 12.53
CA MET A 96 16.65 -18.02 11.98
C MET A 96 15.37 -17.16 11.93
N GLU A 97 15.17 -16.30 12.92
CA GLU A 97 14.08 -15.32 12.94
C GLU A 97 14.11 -14.38 11.74
N PHE A 98 15.30 -13.88 11.35
CA PHE A 98 15.45 -13.00 10.20
C PHE A 98 15.15 -13.73 8.89
N ILE A 99 15.69 -14.94 8.71
CA ILE A 99 15.49 -15.73 7.48
C ILE A 99 14.02 -16.09 7.29
N ILE A 100 13.36 -16.63 8.33
CA ILE A 100 11.94 -16.98 8.24
C ILE A 100 11.11 -15.73 7.97
N ALA A 101 11.39 -14.62 8.66
CA ALA A 101 10.69 -13.36 8.42
C ALA A 101 10.90 -12.85 6.98
N LEU A 102 12.12 -12.90 6.45
CA LEU A 102 12.46 -12.44 5.10
C LEU A 102 11.73 -13.27 4.04
N LEU A 103 11.79 -14.60 4.13
CA LEU A 103 11.10 -15.51 3.21
C LEU A 103 9.57 -15.37 3.30
N THR A 104 9.04 -15.19 4.52
CA THR A 104 7.60 -14.93 4.74
C THR A 104 7.16 -13.64 4.07
N ILE A 105 7.93 -12.55 4.24
CA ILE A 105 7.62 -11.26 3.62
C ILE A 105 7.63 -11.40 2.09
N ASN A 106 8.68 -12.00 1.53
CA ASN A 106 8.78 -12.17 0.08
C ASN A 106 7.61 -12.97 -0.49
N ARG A 107 7.24 -14.08 0.18
CA ARG A 107 6.12 -14.93 -0.25
C ARG A 107 4.81 -14.16 -0.35
N VAL A 108 4.45 -13.35 0.66
CA VAL A 108 3.21 -12.55 0.64
C VAL A 108 3.32 -11.38 -0.35
N PHE A 109 4.50 -10.78 -0.44
CA PHE A 109 4.78 -9.69 -1.35
C PHE A 109 4.64 -10.14 -2.82
N ASP A 110 5.04 -11.36 -3.17
CA ASP A 110 4.91 -11.87 -4.54
C ASP A 110 3.47 -11.82 -5.06
N PHE A 111 2.48 -12.17 -4.22
CA PHE A 111 1.06 -12.11 -4.59
C PHE A 111 0.51 -10.68 -4.68
N SER A 112 1.03 -9.76 -3.88
CA SER A 112 0.50 -8.39 -3.76
C SER A 112 1.22 -7.38 -4.65
N SER A 113 2.40 -7.72 -5.17
CA SER A 113 3.26 -6.82 -5.96
C SER A 113 2.55 -6.25 -7.20
N ASN A 114 1.90 -7.11 -7.98
CA ASN A 114 1.20 -6.71 -9.20
C ASN A 114 -0.05 -5.89 -8.89
N LEU A 115 -0.78 -6.25 -7.82
CA LEU A 115 -1.90 -5.45 -7.34
C LEU A 115 -1.41 -4.06 -6.93
N CYS A 116 -0.32 -3.93 -6.19
CA CYS A 116 0.24 -2.62 -5.82
C CYS A 116 0.61 -1.78 -7.05
N LYS A 117 1.15 -2.38 -8.11
CA LYS A 117 1.47 -1.68 -9.37
C LYS A 117 0.19 -1.22 -10.08
N TYR A 118 -0.84 -2.07 -10.13
CA TYR A 118 -2.15 -1.72 -10.69
C TYR A 118 -2.81 -0.58 -9.91
N LEU A 119 -2.80 -0.65 -8.57
CA LEU A 119 -3.34 0.37 -7.67
C LEU A 119 -2.65 1.75 -7.80
N GLN A 120 -1.43 1.79 -8.36
CA GLN A 120 -0.67 3.02 -8.59
C GLN A 120 -0.78 3.52 -10.05
N SER A 121 -1.56 2.84 -10.88
CA SER A 121 -1.77 3.26 -12.27
C SER A 121 -2.59 4.56 -12.33
N PRO A 122 -2.27 5.47 -13.25
CA PRO A 122 -2.94 6.78 -13.34
C PRO A 122 -4.40 6.68 -13.79
N LYS A 123 -4.78 5.57 -14.44
CA LYS A 123 -6.13 5.26 -14.87
C LYS A 123 -6.53 3.95 -14.23
N ILE A 124 -7.18 4.02 -13.09
CA ILE A 124 -7.64 2.85 -12.36
C ILE A 124 -9.14 2.74 -12.40
N ASP A 125 -9.64 1.55 -12.73
CA ASP A 125 -11.05 1.23 -12.55
C ASP A 125 -11.28 0.74 -11.12
N LEU A 126 -12.17 1.43 -10.41
CA LEU A 126 -12.47 1.19 -9.01
C LEU A 126 -13.06 -0.20 -8.77
N CYS A 127 -13.93 -0.69 -9.66
CA CYS A 127 -14.53 -2.02 -9.58
C CYS A 127 -13.48 -3.12 -9.80
N GLU A 128 -12.64 -2.98 -10.82
CA GLU A 128 -11.55 -3.92 -11.07
C GLU A 128 -10.50 -3.92 -9.95
N ALA A 129 -10.17 -2.75 -9.38
CA ALA A 129 -9.23 -2.66 -8.27
C ALA A 129 -9.68 -3.48 -7.06
N ILE A 130 -10.96 -3.38 -6.70
CA ILE A 130 -11.53 -4.14 -5.58
C ILE A 130 -11.63 -5.63 -5.92
N SER A 131 -11.98 -5.98 -7.16
CA SER A 131 -12.04 -7.39 -7.57
C SER A 131 -10.66 -8.06 -7.50
N TYR A 132 -9.61 -7.40 -7.98
CA TYR A 132 -8.24 -7.92 -7.84
C TYR A 132 -7.76 -7.93 -6.39
N ALA A 133 -8.13 -6.94 -5.57
CA ALA A 133 -7.84 -6.95 -4.14
C ALA A 133 -8.46 -8.16 -3.43
N LYS A 134 -9.71 -8.51 -3.77
CA LYS A 134 -10.36 -9.74 -3.29
C LYS A 134 -9.63 -11.00 -3.73
N ILE A 135 -9.27 -11.11 -5.01
CA ILE A 135 -8.54 -12.27 -5.55
C ILE A 135 -7.21 -12.46 -4.81
N VAL A 136 -6.44 -11.39 -4.63
CA VAL A 136 -5.17 -11.45 -3.87
C VAL A 136 -5.43 -11.85 -2.41
N THR A 137 -6.46 -11.30 -1.78
CA THR A 137 -6.82 -11.63 -0.40
C THR A 137 -7.23 -13.09 -0.25
N GLN A 138 -8.05 -13.61 -1.18
CA GLN A 138 -8.42 -15.01 -1.25
C GLN A 138 -7.18 -15.90 -1.42
N ARG A 139 -6.24 -15.53 -2.28
CA ARG A 139 -5.01 -16.29 -2.46
C ARG A 139 -4.18 -16.40 -1.18
N VAL A 140 -4.14 -15.33 -0.37
CA VAL A 140 -3.46 -15.35 0.94
C VAL A 140 -4.27 -16.16 1.98
N ASN A 141 -5.61 -16.13 1.92
CA ASN A 141 -6.46 -17.00 2.74
C ASN A 141 -6.24 -18.49 2.43
N GLU A 142 -6.11 -18.87 1.16
CA GLU A 142 -5.82 -20.26 0.77
C GLU A 142 -4.47 -20.75 1.35
N ILE A 143 -3.47 -19.88 1.42
CA ILE A 143 -2.18 -20.16 2.10
C ILE A 143 -2.40 -20.33 3.60
N ARG A 144 -3.27 -19.51 4.18
CA ARG A 144 -3.60 -19.55 5.60
C ARG A 144 -4.41 -20.78 6.00
N GLU A 145 -5.24 -21.31 5.10
CA GLU A 145 -5.96 -22.57 5.24
C GLU A 145 -5.01 -23.77 5.12
N ASN A 146 -4.08 -23.73 4.16
CA ASN A 146 -3.06 -24.76 3.95
C ASN A 146 -1.74 -24.46 4.69
N VAL A 147 -1.84 -23.83 5.86
CA VAL A 147 -0.68 -23.26 6.57
C VAL A 147 0.40 -24.28 6.90
N ASP A 148 0.02 -25.51 7.20
CA ASP A 148 0.98 -26.56 7.56
C ASP A 148 1.91 -26.89 6.39
N VAL A 149 1.34 -27.17 5.22
CA VAL A 149 2.10 -27.52 4.01
C VAL A 149 2.93 -26.35 3.50
N GLU A 150 2.34 -25.15 3.48
CA GLU A 150 3.04 -23.93 3.03
C GLU A 150 4.17 -23.56 3.99
N PHE A 151 3.96 -23.70 5.31
CA PHE A 151 5.00 -23.43 6.29
C PHE A 151 6.11 -24.49 6.26
N GLU A 152 5.79 -25.78 6.10
CA GLU A 152 6.80 -26.84 5.95
C GLU A 152 7.72 -26.57 4.75
N THR A 153 7.14 -26.18 3.61
CA THR A 153 7.89 -25.82 2.41
C THR A 153 8.79 -24.60 2.65
N LEU A 154 8.28 -23.57 3.32
CA LEU A 154 9.05 -22.37 3.66
C LEU A 154 10.16 -22.67 4.67
N TYR A 155 9.86 -23.50 5.67
CA TYR A 155 10.80 -23.89 6.72
C TYR A 155 11.92 -24.75 6.15
N ALA A 156 11.63 -25.69 5.24
CA ALA A 156 12.66 -26.46 4.53
C ALA A 156 13.63 -25.55 3.76
N LYS A 157 13.12 -24.54 3.05
CA LYS A 157 13.96 -23.51 2.41
C LYS A 157 14.79 -22.75 3.44
N ALA A 158 14.18 -22.31 4.54
CA ALA A 158 14.89 -21.59 5.59
C ALA A 158 15.99 -22.45 6.26
N SER A 159 15.74 -23.74 6.45
CA SER A 159 16.70 -24.70 6.98
C SER A 159 17.87 -24.92 6.03
N ALA A 160 17.64 -24.98 4.71
CA ALA A 160 18.72 -25.04 3.73
C ALA A 160 19.61 -23.79 3.78
N TYR A 161 19.02 -22.59 3.97
CA TYR A 161 19.80 -21.38 4.22
C TYR A 161 20.58 -21.47 5.54
N ALA A 162 19.97 -22.00 6.60
CA ALA A 162 20.63 -22.15 7.88
C ALA A 162 21.83 -23.10 7.81
N GLU A 163 21.70 -24.22 7.10
CA GLU A 163 22.78 -25.16 6.86
C GLU A 163 23.91 -24.54 6.02
N LYS A 164 23.56 -23.88 4.91
CA LYS A 164 24.54 -23.22 4.02
C LYS A 164 25.39 -22.17 4.73
N TYR A 165 24.83 -21.48 5.74
CA TYR A 165 25.50 -20.37 6.44
C TYR A 165 25.92 -20.66 7.87
N GLU A 166 25.82 -21.93 8.29
CA GLU A 166 26.17 -22.42 9.63
C GLU A 166 25.41 -21.64 10.73
N ILE A 167 24.10 -21.46 10.55
CA ILE A 167 23.24 -20.73 11.48
C ILE A 167 22.65 -21.69 12.49
N GLU A 168 22.88 -21.41 13.78
CA GLU A 168 22.27 -22.16 14.86
C GLU A 168 20.76 -21.88 14.95
N ILE A 169 19.94 -22.94 14.90
CA ILE A 169 18.50 -22.85 15.10
C ILE A 169 18.21 -22.68 16.59
N LYS A 170 18.17 -21.42 17.05
CA LYS A 170 17.86 -21.07 18.45
C LYS A 170 16.51 -20.37 18.55
N VAL A 171 15.68 -20.84 19.47
CA VAL A 171 14.41 -20.19 19.85
C VAL A 171 14.68 -19.11 20.89
N PRO A 172 13.96 -17.96 20.87
CA PRO A 172 14.09 -16.97 21.94
C PRO A 172 13.77 -17.56 23.31
N ARG A 173 14.50 -17.11 24.35
CA ARG A 173 14.49 -17.69 25.72
C ARG A 173 13.09 -17.87 26.32
N LEU A 174 12.14 -17.00 25.99
CA LEU A 174 10.75 -17.04 26.49
C LEU A 174 9.95 -18.22 25.92
N ALA A 175 10.28 -18.71 24.72
CA ALA A 175 9.63 -19.88 24.11
C ALA A 175 10.14 -21.20 24.73
N ILE A 176 11.41 -21.23 25.14
CA ILE A 176 12.04 -22.36 25.84
C ILE A 176 11.34 -22.62 27.18
N GLN A 177 10.97 -21.56 27.91
CA GLN A 177 10.22 -21.66 29.16
C GLN A 177 8.81 -22.25 29.01
N ARG A 178 8.26 -22.28 27.79
CA ARG A 178 6.92 -22.80 27.48
C ARG A 178 6.95 -24.16 26.77
N SER A 179 8.12 -24.78 26.62
CA SER A 179 8.31 -26.06 25.91
C SER A 179 7.76 -26.09 24.48
N ILE A 180 7.77 -24.96 23.78
CA ILE A 180 7.28 -24.86 22.40
C ILE A 180 8.42 -25.24 21.45
N SER A 181 8.16 -26.14 20.50
CA SER A 181 9.15 -26.50 19.49
C SER A 181 9.51 -25.28 18.60
N PRO A 182 10.75 -25.19 18.08
CA PRO A 182 11.16 -24.08 17.21
C PRO A 182 10.23 -23.89 16.00
N ILE A 183 9.81 -25.00 15.38
CA ILE A 183 8.89 -25.03 14.23
C ILE A 183 7.56 -24.40 14.60
N THR A 184 6.94 -24.82 15.71
CA THR A 184 5.66 -24.27 16.18
C THR A 184 5.80 -22.79 16.57
N TYR A 185 6.92 -22.39 17.18
CA TYR A 185 7.18 -21.01 17.53
C TYR A 185 7.20 -20.10 16.29
N TYR A 186 7.97 -20.46 15.27
CA TYR A 186 8.09 -19.63 14.06
C TYR A 186 6.83 -19.64 13.21
N LYS A 187 6.14 -20.79 13.10
CA LYS A 187 4.86 -20.91 12.41
C LYS A 187 3.84 -19.95 12.98
N SER A 188 3.60 -20.01 14.28
CA SER A 188 2.57 -19.21 14.94
C SER A 188 2.97 -17.73 15.05
N ASN A 189 4.21 -17.44 15.46
CA ASN A 189 4.57 -16.06 15.82
C ASN A 189 5.04 -15.19 14.65
N ILE A 190 5.54 -15.80 13.57
CA ILE A 190 6.05 -15.06 12.40
C ILE A 190 5.13 -15.27 11.21
N PHE A 191 4.93 -16.52 10.78
CA PHE A 191 4.24 -16.82 9.52
C PHE A 191 2.73 -16.51 9.61
N ILE A 192 2.02 -17.17 10.53
CA ILE A 192 0.58 -16.99 10.75
C ILE A 192 0.26 -15.53 11.10
N ASN A 193 0.95 -14.97 12.10
CA ASN A 193 0.72 -13.58 12.52
C ASN A 193 0.86 -12.57 11.36
N PHE A 194 1.80 -12.80 10.43
CA PHE A 194 1.96 -11.90 9.30
C PHE A 194 0.87 -12.09 8.24
N LEU A 195 0.48 -13.33 7.93
CA LEU A 195 -0.62 -13.63 7.03
C LEU A 195 -1.92 -13.00 7.55
N ASP A 196 -2.25 -13.23 8.83
CA ASP A 196 -3.48 -12.72 9.46
C ASP A 196 -3.48 -11.18 9.46
N HIS A 197 -2.36 -10.56 9.79
CA HIS A 197 -2.24 -9.10 9.73
C HIS A 197 -2.37 -8.57 8.28
N PHE A 198 -1.79 -9.26 7.30
CA PHE A 198 -1.90 -8.87 5.90
C PHE A 198 -3.35 -8.95 5.41
N ILE A 199 -4.04 -10.07 5.68
CA ILE A 199 -5.45 -10.28 5.34
C ILE A 199 -6.32 -9.21 6.00
N MET A 200 -6.13 -8.95 7.30
CA MET A 200 -6.84 -7.90 8.02
C MET A 200 -6.65 -6.53 7.36
N GLN A 201 -5.43 -6.16 7.01
CA GLN A 201 -5.16 -4.88 6.34
C GLN A 201 -5.76 -4.78 4.93
N MET A 202 -5.79 -5.88 4.18
CA MET A 202 -6.47 -5.91 2.88
C MET A 202 -7.97 -5.70 3.04
N ASN A 203 -8.58 -6.36 4.02
CA ASN A 203 -10.01 -6.23 4.32
C ASN A 203 -10.37 -4.81 4.77
N GLU A 204 -9.62 -4.25 5.73
CA GLU A 204 -9.88 -2.90 6.24
C GLU A 204 -9.70 -1.81 5.17
N ARG A 205 -8.74 -1.97 4.24
CA ARG A 205 -8.44 -0.91 3.27
C ARG A 205 -9.30 -0.96 2.02
N PHE A 206 -9.75 -2.14 1.60
CA PHE A 206 -10.46 -2.31 0.33
C PHE A 206 -11.88 -2.83 0.52
N LEU A 207 -12.12 -3.77 1.43
CA LEU A 207 -13.45 -4.38 1.59
C LEU A 207 -14.43 -3.50 2.36
N ILE A 208 -13.97 -2.54 3.16
CA ILE A 208 -14.86 -1.52 3.75
C ILE A 208 -15.58 -0.72 2.65
N HIS A 209 -14.92 -0.47 1.52
CA HIS A 209 -15.50 0.25 0.39
C HIS A 209 -16.35 -0.64 -0.53
N GLU A 210 -16.38 -1.95 -0.33
CA GLU A 210 -17.15 -2.88 -1.16
C GLU A 210 -18.65 -2.61 -1.08
N GLN A 211 -19.18 -2.43 0.13
CA GLN A 211 -20.61 -2.15 0.32
C GLN A 211 -21.01 -0.81 -0.29
N LEU A 212 -20.10 0.16 -0.26
CA LEU A 212 -20.30 1.44 -0.88
C LEU A 212 -20.20 1.32 -2.40
N LEU A 213 -19.30 0.52 -2.96
CA LEU A 213 -19.26 0.30 -4.41
C LEU A 213 -20.48 -0.43 -4.95
N SER A 214 -20.90 -1.48 -4.25
CA SER A 214 -22.02 -2.30 -4.69
C SER A 214 -23.30 -1.46 -4.79
N SER A 215 -23.41 -0.40 -3.99
CA SER A 215 -24.51 0.54 -4.10
C SER A 215 -24.49 1.39 -5.36
N PHE A 216 -23.37 1.55 -6.06
CA PHE A 216 -23.27 2.27 -7.36
C PHE A 216 -23.09 1.35 -8.57
N GLN A 217 -22.62 0.12 -8.37
CA GLN A 217 -22.24 -0.81 -9.45
C GLN A 217 -23.42 -1.14 -10.39
N PHE A 218 -24.66 -1.13 -9.87
CA PHE A 218 -25.87 -1.34 -10.66
C PHE A 218 -26.04 -0.30 -11.78
N LEU A 219 -25.41 0.88 -11.71
CA LEU A 219 -25.46 1.90 -12.77
C LEU A 219 -24.62 1.56 -14.00
N LEU A 220 -23.64 0.66 -13.88
CA LEU A 220 -22.81 0.18 -15.01
C LEU A 220 -23.50 -0.92 -15.82
N ALA A 221 -24.35 -1.70 -15.14
CA ALA A 221 -25.19 -2.72 -15.74
C ALA A 221 -26.63 -2.53 -15.24
N PRO A 222 -27.30 -1.43 -15.63
CA PRO A 222 -28.65 -1.15 -15.17
C PRO A 222 -29.57 -2.27 -15.67
N SER A 223 -30.52 -2.62 -14.82
CA SER A 223 -31.61 -3.55 -15.13
C SER A 223 -32.96 -2.85 -14.94
N PRO A 224 -34.08 -3.45 -15.36
CA PRO A 224 -35.41 -2.94 -15.06
C PRO A 224 -35.55 -2.65 -13.56
N LEU A 225 -36.28 -1.58 -13.24
CA LEU A 225 -36.44 -1.13 -11.87
C LEU A 225 -37.18 -2.20 -11.05
N ASP A 226 -36.48 -2.77 -10.07
CA ASP A 226 -37.00 -3.75 -9.13
C ASP A 226 -36.91 -3.19 -7.70
N GLN A 227 -37.42 -3.96 -6.72
CA GLN A 227 -37.37 -3.54 -5.32
C GLN A 227 -35.94 -3.32 -4.81
N HIS A 228 -34.97 -4.06 -5.35
CA HIS A 228 -33.57 -3.97 -4.96
C HIS A 228 -32.94 -2.66 -5.43
N ASN A 229 -32.99 -2.36 -6.73
CA ASN A 229 -32.45 -1.13 -7.31
C ASN A 229 -33.16 0.11 -6.74
N LEU A 230 -34.46 0.03 -6.48
CA LEU A 230 -35.20 1.10 -5.83
C LEU A 230 -34.69 1.38 -4.41
N HIS A 231 -34.33 0.35 -3.65
CA HIS A 231 -33.70 0.52 -2.34
C HIS A 231 -32.31 1.16 -2.45
N LEU A 232 -31.50 0.77 -3.44
CA LEU A 232 -30.20 1.38 -3.70
C LEU A 232 -30.32 2.87 -4.06
N LEU A 233 -31.26 3.22 -4.94
CA LEU A 233 -31.53 4.62 -5.31
C LEU A 233 -31.97 5.46 -4.11
N LYS A 234 -32.83 4.92 -3.24
CA LYS A 234 -33.23 5.60 -1.99
C LYS A 234 -32.04 5.84 -1.07
N ASN A 235 -31.16 4.85 -0.92
CA ASN A 235 -29.96 4.99 -0.10
C ASN A 235 -29.01 6.06 -0.65
N ILE A 236 -28.81 6.10 -1.98
CA ILE A 236 -28.01 7.14 -2.64
C ILE A 236 -28.64 8.51 -2.41
N LEU A 237 -29.94 8.65 -2.64
CA LEU A 237 -30.65 9.91 -2.44
C LEU A 237 -30.54 10.42 -1.01
N GLN A 238 -30.66 9.52 -0.02
CA GLN A 238 -30.52 9.88 1.39
C GLN A 238 -29.08 10.26 1.76
N THR A 239 -28.09 9.62 1.15
CA THR A 239 -26.67 9.86 1.45
C THR A 239 -26.16 11.16 0.82
N TYR A 240 -26.60 11.46 -0.40
CA TYR A 240 -26.14 12.58 -1.22
C TYR A 240 -27.24 13.62 -1.47
N GLU A 241 -28.17 13.78 -0.52
CA GLU A 241 -29.31 14.71 -0.62
C GLU A 241 -28.87 16.16 -0.89
N ALA A 242 -27.71 16.57 -0.37
CA ALA A 242 -27.14 17.90 -0.61
C ALA A 242 -26.67 18.12 -2.05
N ASP A 243 -26.28 17.05 -2.75
CA ASP A 243 -25.77 17.09 -4.12
C ASP A 243 -26.88 16.83 -5.17
N LEU A 244 -27.98 16.18 -4.75
CA LEU A 244 -29.09 15.76 -5.62
C LEU A 244 -30.30 16.66 -5.44
N GLN A 245 -30.72 17.35 -6.50
CA GLN A 245 -31.85 18.28 -6.47
C GLN A 245 -33.15 17.61 -6.94
N CYS A 246 -33.42 16.38 -6.50
CA CYS A 246 -34.60 15.64 -6.94
C CYS A 246 -35.31 14.88 -5.81
N ASN A 247 -36.57 14.54 -6.05
CA ASN A 247 -37.28 13.54 -5.26
C ASN A 247 -37.05 12.14 -5.83
N ILE A 248 -37.46 11.11 -5.08
CA ILE A 248 -37.27 9.71 -5.49
C ILE A 248 -37.94 9.38 -6.83
N GLU A 249 -39.10 9.98 -7.13
CA GLU A 249 -39.84 9.76 -8.38
C GLU A 249 -39.07 10.31 -9.60
N GLY A 250 -38.51 11.51 -9.48
CA GLY A 250 -37.66 12.10 -10.52
C GLY A 250 -36.42 11.24 -10.79
N LEU A 251 -35.78 10.76 -9.72
CA LEU A 251 -34.61 9.89 -9.83
C LEU A 251 -34.95 8.53 -10.47
N MET A 252 -36.10 7.94 -10.12
CA MET A 252 -36.59 6.69 -10.73
C MET A 252 -36.81 6.85 -12.24
N ASN A 253 -37.44 7.95 -12.67
CA ASN A 253 -37.67 8.23 -14.08
C ASN A 253 -36.35 8.38 -14.86
N GLU A 254 -35.38 9.12 -14.30
CA GLU A 254 -34.06 9.24 -14.91
C GLU A 254 -33.33 7.89 -15.00
N TYR A 255 -33.44 7.05 -13.95
CA TYR A 255 -32.86 5.72 -13.97
C TYR A 255 -33.44 4.83 -15.08
N GLU A 256 -34.76 4.87 -15.31
CA GLU A 256 -35.38 4.12 -16.41
C GLU A 256 -34.93 4.61 -17.79
N ILE A 257 -34.75 5.93 -17.95
CA ILE A 257 -34.20 6.52 -19.18
C ILE A 257 -32.75 6.05 -19.37
N TRP A 258 -31.95 6.08 -18.30
CA TRP A 258 -30.57 5.61 -18.30
C TRP A 258 -30.49 4.12 -18.67
N HIS A 259 -31.33 3.28 -18.09
CA HIS A 259 -31.45 1.86 -18.42
C HIS A 259 -31.67 1.65 -19.93
N LYS A 260 -32.67 2.33 -20.51
CA LYS A 260 -32.95 2.26 -21.96
C LYS A 260 -31.78 2.77 -22.80
N ARG A 261 -31.10 3.83 -22.34
CA ARG A 261 -29.92 4.38 -23.02
C ARG A 261 -28.78 3.35 -23.07
N VAL A 262 -28.54 2.61 -21.99
CA VAL A 262 -27.52 1.56 -21.95
C VAL A 262 -27.92 0.36 -22.81
N GLU A 263 -29.19 -0.05 -22.81
CA GLU A 263 -29.69 -1.10 -23.72
C GLU A 263 -29.47 -0.75 -25.20
N MET A 264 -29.66 0.52 -25.58
CA MET A 264 -29.39 0.99 -26.95
C MET A 264 -27.94 0.82 -27.39
N LEU A 265 -26.98 0.80 -26.45
CA LEU A 265 -25.56 0.59 -26.76
C LEU A 265 -25.26 -0.86 -27.16
N LYS A 266 -26.15 -1.82 -26.86
CA LYS A 266 -25.99 -3.26 -27.12
C LYS A 266 -24.68 -3.86 -26.59
N ARG A 267 -24.08 -3.22 -25.58
CA ARG A 267 -22.86 -3.67 -24.89
C ARG A 267 -22.91 -3.21 -23.43
N PRO A 268 -22.33 -3.96 -22.49
CA PRO A 268 -22.16 -3.49 -21.12
C PRO A 268 -21.20 -2.29 -21.09
N LEU A 269 -21.41 -1.39 -20.14
CA LEU A 269 -20.45 -0.33 -19.84
C LEU A 269 -19.25 -0.95 -19.13
N LYS A 270 -18.05 -0.60 -19.60
CA LYS A 270 -16.82 -1.21 -19.07
C LYS A 270 -16.40 -0.59 -17.74
N ASN A 271 -16.58 0.72 -17.61
CA ASN A 271 -16.01 1.54 -16.54
C ASN A 271 -16.94 2.71 -16.22
N VAL A 272 -16.73 3.37 -15.08
CA VAL A 272 -17.44 4.62 -14.75
C VAL A 272 -17.15 5.72 -15.77
N GLU A 273 -15.94 5.77 -16.33
CA GLU A 273 -15.58 6.70 -17.41
C GLU A 273 -16.43 6.45 -18.69
N ASP A 274 -16.64 5.18 -19.07
CA ASP A 274 -17.50 4.81 -20.20
C ASP A 274 -18.97 5.19 -19.91
N ALA A 275 -19.42 5.03 -18.66
CA ALA A 275 -20.76 5.45 -18.23
C ALA A 275 -20.95 6.97 -18.34
N LEU A 276 -20.00 7.76 -17.82
CA LEU A 276 -20.02 9.23 -17.89
C LEU A 276 -20.02 9.74 -19.34
N ASN A 277 -19.21 9.13 -20.22
CA ASN A 277 -19.15 9.53 -21.63
C ASN A 277 -20.44 9.24 -22.41
N ASN A 278 -21.26 8.28 -21.95
CA ASN A 278 -22.51 7.91 -22.61
C ASN A 278 -23.77 8.53 -21.97
N CYS A 279 -23.63 9.12 -20.77
CA CYS A 279 -24.70 9.79 -20.05
C CYS A 279 -24.82 11.25 -20.50
N ASN A 280 -26.02 11.65 -20.92
CA ASN A 280 -26.28 13.03 -21.30
C ASN A 280 -26.67 13.85 -20.07
N PRO A 281 -25.88 14.87 -19.68
CA PRO A 281 -26.10 15.63 -18.45
C PRO A 281 -27.39 16.46 -18.45
N ILE A 282 -27.99 16.73 -19.61
CA ILE A 282 -29.25 17.48 -19.72
C ILE A 282 -30.46 16.57 -19.52
N ILE A 283 -30.37 15.32 -19.97
CA ILE A 283 -31.50 14.37 -19.95
C ILE A 283 -31.54 13.60 -18.62
N CYS A 284 -30.36 13.26 -18.09
CA CYS A 284 -30.19 12.46 -16.88
C CYS A 284 -29.25 13.20 -15.92
N GLU A 285 -29.64 14.39 -15.47
CA GLU A 285 -28.81 15.27 -14.63
C GLU A 285 -28.41 14.60 -13.31
N ASN A 286 -29.37 14.02 -12.59
CA ASN A 286 -29.12 13.39 -11.29
C ASN A 286 -28.29 12.12 -11.45
N ILE A 287 -28.58 11.29 -12.46
CA ILE A 287 -27.73 10.10 -12.75
C ILE A 287 -26.31 10.52 -13.14
N PHE A 288 -26.15 11.62 -13.89
CA PHE A 288 -24.84 12.15 -14.23
C PHE A 288 -24.07 12.61 -12.97
N ILE A 289 -24.73 13.28 -12.03
CA ILE A 289 -24.15 13.65 -10.74
C ILE A 289 -23.74 12.40 -9.95
N ILE A 290 -24.60 11.37 -9.88
CA ILE A 290 -24.30 10.11 -9.19
C ILE A 290 -23.10 9.39 -9.82
N LEU A 291 -23.01 9.36 -11.15
CA LEU A 291 -21.86 8.79 -11.86
C LEU A 291 -20.57 9.59 -11.61
N ARG A 292 -20.66 10.91 -11.45
CA ARG A 292 -19.51 11.76 -11.06
C ARG A 292 -19.07 11.45 -9.64
N ILE A 293 -20.01 11.35 -8.69
CA ILE A 293 -19.72 10.94 -7.31
C ILE A 293 -19.01 9.59 -7.34
N PHE A 294 -19.55 8.62 -8.07
CA PHE A 294 -18.95 7.29 -8.24
C PHE A 294 -17.52 7.36 -8.76
N ALA A 295 -17.24 8.17 -9.79
CA ALA A 295 -15.90 8.35 -10.35
C ALA A 295 -14.91 9.00 -9.38
N THR A 296 -15.38 9.74 -8.38
CA THR A 296 -14.55 10.42 -7.38
C THR A 296 -14.36 9.64 -6.08
N LEU A 297 -14.95 8.46 -5.96
CA LEU A 297 -14.78 7.63 -4.77
C LEU A 297 -13.34 7.12 -4.68
N PRO A 298 -12.66 7.30 -3.53
CA PRO A 298 -11.30 6.82 -3.37
C PRO A 298 -11.27 5.28 -3.36
N VAL A 299 -10.40 4.69 -4.18
CA VAL A 299 -10.14 3.23 -4.21
C VAL A 299 -9.50 2.74 -2.90
N SER A 300 -8.73 3.62 -2.25
CA SER A 300 -8.12 3.34 -0.97
C SER A 300 -7.90 4.64 -0.19
N THR A 301 -7.79 4.52 1.12
CA THR A 301 -7.41 5.63 2.02
C THR A 301 -5.98 6.16 1.81
N CYS A 302 -5.22 5.62 0.84
CA CYS A 302 -3.79 5.90 0.66
C CYS A 302 -3.48 7.13 -0.22
N GLU A 303 -4.45 7.72 -0.93
CA GLU A 303 -4.18 8.88 -1.81
C GLU A 303 -3.72 10.15 -1.05
N ASN A 304 -3.91 10.20 0.27
CA ASN A 304 -3.45 11.33 1.07
C ASN A 304 -1.93 11.37 1.32
N GLU A 305 -1.13 10.45 0.76
CA GLU A 305 0.34 10.43 0.94
C GLU A 305 1.03 11.73 0.48
N ARG A 306 0.53 12.36 -0.61
CA ARG A 306 1.05 13.65 -1.08
C ARG A 306 0.80 14.74 -0.05
N SER A 307 -0.40 14.77 0.53
CA SER A 307 -0.80 15.66 1.63
C SER A 307 0.01 15.40 2.91
N PHE A 308 0.30 14.14 3.26
CA PHE A 308 1.12 13.78 4.43
C PHE A 308 2.59 14.19 4.28
N SER A 309 3.18 14.02 3.08
CA SER A 309 4.54 14.50 2.80
C SER A 309 4.64 16.03 2.89
N MET A 310 3.58 16.74 2.48
CA MET A 310 3.51 18.21 2.62
C MET A 310 3.29 18.64 4.07
N LEU A 311 2.43 17.94 4.82
CA LEU A 311 2.27 18.15 6.25
C LEU A 311 3.59 17.98 7.00
N ARG A 312 4.46 17.03 6.60
CA ARG A 312 5.80 16.90 7.18
C ARG A 312 6.69 18.13 6.93
N ARG A 313 6.53 18.82 5.79
CA ARG A 313 7.24 20.08 5.50
C ARG A 313 6.66 21.27 6.26
N LEU A 314 5.34 21.28 6.48
CA LEU A 314 4.66 22.31 7.27
C LEU A 314 4.91 22.17 8.77
N LYS A 315 4.91 20.93 9.26
CA LYS A 315 5.16 20.54 10.64
C LYS A 315 6.65 20.31 10.87
N THR A 316 7.44 21.36 10.69
CA THR A 316 8.85 21.36 11.13
C THR A 316 8.95 21.46 12.65
N TYR A 317 10.07 21.00 13.22
CA TYR A 317 10.34 21.04 14.67
C TYR A 317 10.10 22.44 15.29
N LEU A 318 10.43 23.51 14.55
CA LEU A 318 10.22 24.92 14.94
C LEU A 318 8.75 25.41 14.84
N ARG A 319 7.82 24.62 14.29
CA ARG A 319 6.40 24.95 14.06
C ARG A 319 5.44 24.06 14.85
N SER A 320 5.96 23.26 15.78
CA SER A 320 5.22 22.25 16.56
C SER A 320 4.15 22.80 17.52
N THR A 321 4.08 24.12 17.72
CA THR A 321 3.10 24.82 18.58
C THR A 321 1.97 25.51 17.80
N THR A 322 1.84 25.28 16.49
CA THR A 322 0.78 25.90 15.68
C THR A 322 -0.59 25.26 15.98
N SER A 323 -1.63 26.06 16.16
CA SER A 323 -3.00 25.56 16.33
C SER A 323 -3.46 24.77 15.10
N GLU A 324 -4.29 23.75 15.32
CA GLU A 324 -4.80 22.84 14.28
C GLU A 324 -5.46 23.61 13.13
N ASN A 325 -6.23 24.65 13.46
CA ASN A 325 -6.88 25.52 12.47
C ASN A 325 -5.90 26.26 11.55
N ARG A 326 -4.74 26.70 12.05
CA ARG A 326 -3.72 27.37 11.22
C ARG A 326 -2.95 26.35 10.40
N LEU A 327 -2.69 25.16 10.95
CA LEU A 327 -2.05 24.06 10.22
C LEU A 327 -2.90 23.61 9.03
N ASN A 328 -4.20 23.37 9.24
CA ASN A 328 -5.13 22.94 8.21
C ASN A 328 -5.23 24.00 7.09
N ARG A 329 -5.33 25.28 7.45
CA ARG A 329 -5.32 26.38 6.47
C ARG A 329 -4.03 26.41 5.66
N LEU A 330 -2.86 26.40 6.30
CA LEU A 330 -1.58 26.39 5.58
C LEU A 330 -1.40 25.14 4.70
N ALA A 331 -1.92 23.98 5.12
CA ALA A 331 -1.92 22.78 4.31
C ALA A 331 -2.79 22.94 3.05
N LEU A 332 -4.00 23.49 3.19
CA LEU A 332 -4.87 23.80 2.06
C LEU A 332 -4.23 24.82 1.11
N MET A 333 -3.59 25.88 1.64
CA MET A 333 -2.88 26.88 0.83
C MET A 333 -1.76 26.28 -0.02
N ASN A 334 -1.01 25.31 0.54
CA ASN A 334 0.06 24.64 -0.20
C ASN A 334 -0.45 23.55 -1.15
N LEU A 335 -1.57 22.89 -0.83
CA LEU A 335 -2.17 21.85 -1.68
C LEU A 335 -2.81 22.47 -2.93
N TYR A 336 -3.42 23.63 -2.77
CA TYR A 336 -4.18 24.31 -3.80
C TYR A 336 -3.54 25.66 -4.17
N THR A 337 -2.22 25.66 -4.38
CA THR A 337 -1.49 26.88 -4.79
C THR A 337 -2.10 27.53 -6.02
N ASP A 338 -2.60 26.70 -6.94
CA ASP A 338 -3.15 27.13 -8.22
C ASP A 338 -4.57 27.70 -8.10
N LEU A 339 -5.22 27.48 -6.94
CA LEU A 339 -6.54 28.03 -6.60
C LEU A 339 -6.42 29.12 -5.52
N MET A 340 -5.22 29.59 -5.22
CA MET A 340 -5.04 30.65 -4.24
C MET A 340 -5.64 31.97 -4.77
N PRO A 341 -6.49 32.65 -3.98
CA PRO A 341 -6.95 33.99 -4.33
C PRO A 341 -5.74 34.93 -4.46
N SER A 342 -5.84 35.90 -5.36
CA SER A 342 -4.79 36.90 -5.53
C SER A 342 -4.61 37.71 -4.24
N VAL A 343 -3.46 38.37 -4.10
CA VAL A 343 -3.22 39.23 -2.94
C VAL A 343 -4.28 40.33 -2.87
N GLU A 344 -4.72 40.84 -4.03
CA GLU A 344 -5.82 41.80 -4.11
C GLU A 344 -7.14 41.23 -3.57
N ASP A 345 -7.53 40.01 -3.98
CA ASP A 345 -8.77 39.37 -3.52
C ASP A 345 -8.79 39.18 -2.00
N VAL A 346 -7.63 38.85 -1.40
CA VAL A 346 -7.48 38.70 0.04
C VAL A 346 -7.59 40.05 0.75
N LEU A 347 -6.98 41.09 0.20
CA LEU A 347 -7.06 42.45 0.77
C LEU A 347 -8.49 42.99 0.72
N ASP A 348 -9.22 42.71 -0.37
CA ASP A 348 -10.61 43.12 -0.54
C ASP A 348 -11.55 42.39 0.43
N GLU A 349 -11.36 41.09 0.66
CA GLU A 349 -12.11 40.36 1.69
C GLU A 349 -11.75 40.82 3.11
N MET A 350 -10.46 41.06 3.38
CA MET A 350 -10.02 41.61 4.66
C MET A 350 -10.61 43.01 4.92
N ALA A 351 -10.79 43.82 3.89
CA ALA A 351 -11.42 45.14 3.97
C ALA A 351 -12.93 45.05 4.26
N LYS A 352 -13.60 43.98 3.83
CA LYS A 352 -15.03 43.73 4.14
C LYS A 352 -15.25 43.27 5.58
N THR A 353 -14.29 42.53 6.16
CA THR A 353 -14.33 42.16 7.58
C THR A 353 -13.85 43.32 8.44
N ASN A 354 -14.76 43.94 9.21
CA ASN A 354 -14.39 44.96 10.20
C ASN A 354 -13.26 44.45 11.12
N LEU A 355 -12.05 44.98 10.91
CA LEU A 355 -10.85 44.73 11.71
C LEU A 355 -11.06 45.15 13.17
N LYS A 356 -11.71 44.31 13.98
CA LYS A 356 -11.36 44.22 15.40
C LYS A 356 -10.11 43.37 15.48
N VAL A 357 -8.98 44.03 15.35
CA VAL A 357 -7.65 43.50 15.64
C VAL A 357 -7.70 42.91 17.05
N LEU A 358 -7.70 41.58 17.14
CA LEU A 358 -7.33 40.85 18.36
C LEU A 358 -5.82 41.04 18.50
N ILE A 359 -5.43 42.09 19.22
CA ILE A 359 -4.09 42.25 19.80
C ILE A 359 -3.89 41.16 20.86
#